data_AF-A0A9X3K1H7-F1
#
_entry.id   AF-A0A9X3K1H7-F1
#
_cell.length_a   1.000
_cell.length_b   1.000
_cell.length_c   1.000
_cell.angle_alpha   90.00
_cell.angle_beta   90.00
_cell.angle_gamma   90.00
#
_symmetry.space_group_name_H-M   'P 1'
#
loop_
_entity.id
_entity.type
_entity.pdbx_description
1 polymer ?
#
loop_
_entity_poly.entity_id
_entity_poly.type
_entity_poly.pdbx_seq_one_letter_code
_entity_poly.pdbx_strand_id
1 'polypeptide(L)'
;MLRWFSNDAPIRAKFNVLITLVTACAGIAAFYPVALGDGGDFSSPHMWIPIAATIAILIGTLAAKKVICDPYVTTVVRMEALAAGDLTSEIRYTENRDCVGRMTKAMATFQDNAARVALAAKIEAEAAEVQMQVVSALGAGLSQLADGDLTAELSDFPESYVKLEQDFNNAVVSLRETITALSTSSGGIRTGAGEIDQASSDLSRRTEQQAASLEETAAAMNEINATVKETADNAAKANDAVAQAKIDAYKSGEILQQTVGAMNGIERSSQEIGEIISVIDGIAFQTNLLALNAGVEAARAGDAGRGFAVVASEVRALAQRAAEAAKDVKSRITASSAQVENGVKLVGETGKSLERISERVNQVSVLVSDIATAAREQASSVQEVNSAISEMDSVTQRNAAMVEECTAAARSLTAEAEELVTQVGQFDLGDGVKGERLRGEARGTPRPAATKILRTFASGTHGNTALAVVPDEDWNDF
;
A
#
# COMPACT_ATOMS: atom_id res chain seq x y z
N MET A 1 -79.03 40.50 -73.36
CA MET A 1 -78.74 41.91 -73.00
C MET A 1 -79.34 42.29 -71.63
N LEU A 2 -80.65 42.14 -71.42
CA LEU A 2 -81.30 42.48 -70.13
C LEU A 2 -80.80 41.69 -68.91
N ARG A 3 -80.47 40.40 -69.05
CA ARG A 3 -79.92 39.58 -67.95
C ARG A 3 -78.53 40.06 -67.51
N TRP A 4 -77.61 40.32 -68.45
CA TRP A 4 -76.29 40.90 -68.16
C TRP A 4 -76.41 42.28 -67.51
N PHE A 5 -77.32 43.11 -68.04
CA PHE A 5 -77.56 44.43 -67.46
C PHE A 5 -78.10 44.35 -66.04
N SER A 6 -78.91 43.35 -65.68
CA SER A 6 -79.41 43.17 -64.31
C SER A 6 -78.34 42.63 -63.36
N ASN A 7 -77.61 41.59 -63.77
CA ASN A 7 -76.80 40.80 -62.85
C ASN A 7 -75.34 41.23 -62.81
N ASP A 8 -74.77 41.63 -63.95
CA ASP A 8 -73.31 41.76 -64.11
C ASP A 8 -72.87 43.20 -64.38
N ALA A 9 -73.73 44.04 -64.97
CA ALA A 9 -73.34 45.40 -65.31
C ALA A 9 -73.05 46.24 -64.05
N PRO A 10 -71.93 46.98 -64.01
CA PRO A 10 -71.59 47.81 -62.87
C PRO A 10 -72.66 48.87 -62.66
N ILE A 11 -72.93 49.20 -61.40
CA ILE A 11 -73.94 50.20 -61.02
C ILE A 11 -73.70 51.55 -61.72
N ARG A 12 -72.44 51.92 -62.00
CA ARG A 12 -72.09 53.09 -62.83
C ARG A 12 -72.63 53.02 -64.26
N ALA A 13 -72.53 51.85 -64.91
CA ALA A 13 -73.05 51.64 -66.26
C ALA A 13 -74.59 51.64 -66.26
N LYS A 14 -75.21 51.02 -65.24
CA LYS A 14 -76.66 51.06 -65.05
C LYS A 14 -77.20 52.49 -64.92
N PHE A 15 -76.53 53.30 -64.11
CA PHE A 15 -76.86 54.72 -63.94
C PHE A 15 -76.59 55.55 -65.19
N ASN A 16 -75.49 55.30 -65.92
CA ASN A 16 -75.25 56.00 -67.19
C ASN A 16 -76.37 55.75 -68.19
N VAL A 17 -76.84 54.50 -68.31
CA VAL A 17 -77.97 54.16 -69.18
C VAL A 17 -79.24 54.89 -68.71
N LEU A 18 -79.53 54.89 -67.40
CA LEU A 18 -80.67 55.63 -66.84
C LEU A 18 -80.59 57.13 -67.14
N ILE A 19 -79.42 57.75 -66.94
CA ILE A 19 -79.17 59.17 -67.23
C ILE A 19 -79.44 59.42 -68.71
N THR A 20 -78.81 58.64 -69.61
CA THR A 20 -79.00 58.82 -71.06
C THR A 20 -80.45 58.69 -71.48
N LEU A 21 -81.20 57.77 -70.87
CA LEU A 21 -82.60 57.52 -71.20
C LEU A 21 -83.50 58.64 -70.68
N VAL A 22 -83.30 59.10 -69.44
CA VAL A 22 -84.02 60.24 -68.86
C VAL A 22 -83.70 61.54 -69.61
N THR A 23 -82.45 61.78 -69.97
CA THR A 23 -82.04 62.97 -70.74
C THR A 23 -82.52 62.91 -72.18
N ALA A 24 -82.57 61.72 -72.79
CA ALA A 24 -83.15 61.55 -74.13
C ALA A 24 -84.67 61.81 -74.11
N CYS A 25 -85.40 61.28 -73.12
CA CYS A 25 -86.82 61.57 -72.94
C CYS A 25 -87.07 63.08 -72.71
N ALA A 26 -86.26 63.73 -71.88
CA ALA A 26 -86.36 65.17 -71.66
C ALA A 26 -86.01 65.97 -72.93
N GLY A 27 -85.00 65.52 -73.71
CA GLY A 27 -84.63 66.13 -74.99
C GLY A 27 -85.74 66.02 -76.05
N ILE A 28 -86.46 64.89 -76.11
CA ILE A 28 -87.64 64.74 -76.98
C ILE A 28 -88.74 65.74 -76.59
N ALA A 29 -88.99 65.92 -75.29
CA ALA A 29 -89.95 66.93 -74.80
C ALA A 29 -89.52 68.36 -75.14
N ALA A 30 -88.21 68.66 -75.13
CA ALA A 30 -87.68 69.96 -75.54
C ALA A 30 -87.74 70.24 -77.04
N PHE A 31 -87.83 69.19 -77.87
CA PHE A 31 -88.01 69.33 -79.32
C PHE A 31 -89.48 69.47 -79.74
N TYR A 32 -90.42 69.20 -78.83
CA TYR A 32 -91.87 69.27 -79.10
C TYR A 32 -92.37 70.63 -79.62
N PRO A 33 -91.90 71.80 -79.13
CA PRO A 33 -92.32 73.10 -79.67
C PRO A 33 -91.89 73.33 -81.12
N VAL A 34 -90.75 72.75 -81.53
CA VAL A 34 -90.21 72.89 -82.90
C VAL A 34 -90.97 72.02 -83.91
N ALA A 35 -91.54 70.89 -83.45
CA ALA A 35 -92.22 69.93 -84.32
C ALA A 35 -93.65 70.35 -84.72
N LEU A 36 -94.28 71.31 -84.04
CA LEU A 36 -95.67 71.72 -84.29
C LEU A 36 -95.84 72.83 -85.35
N GLY A 37 -94.77 73.26 -86.02
CA GLY A 37 -94.89 74.11 -87.21
C GLY A 37 -95.14 75.60 -86.93
N ASP A 38 -94.96 76.07 -85.69
CA ASP A 38 -94.79 77.49 -85.42
C ASP A 38 -93.41 77.91 -85.96
N GLY A 39 -93.41 78.59 -87.10
CA GLY A 39 -92.21 79.09 -87.75
C GLY A 39 -91.34 79.84 -86.74
N GLY A 40 -90.13 79.33 -86.52
CA GLY A 40 -89.26 79.64 -85.38
C GLY A 40 -89.12 81.13 -85.04
N ASP A 41 -90.01 81.60 -84.18
CA ASP A 41 -89.90 82.89 -83.50
C ASP A 41 -89.10 82.69 -82.21
N PHE A 42 -87.80 82.94 -82.29
CA PHE A 42 -86.87 82.80 -81.18
C PHE A 42 -87.10 83.81 -80.04
N SER A 43 -88.04 84.75 -80.18
CA SER A 43 -88.37 85.76 -79.16
C SER A 43 -89.37 85.28 -78.10
N SER A 44 -89.94 84.08 -78.25
CA SER A 44 -91.00 83.59 -77.38
C SER A 44 -90.49 82.81 -76.14
N PRO A 45 -91.08 83.00 -74.94
CA PRO A 45 -90.65 82.30 -73.73
C PRO A 45 -90.90 80.77 -73.76
N HIS A 46 -91.80 80.28 -74.61
CA HIS A 46 -92.16 78.86 -74.66
C HIS A 46 -91.05 77.97 -75.26
N MET A 47 -90.07 78.54 -75.96
CA MET A 47 -88.96 77.79 -76.57
C MET A 47 -87.80 77.52 -75.59
N TRP A 48 -87.57 78.42 -74.62
CA TRP A 48 -86.44 78.35 -73.69
C TRP A 48 -86.72 77.52 -72.42
N ILE A 49 -87.97 77.48 -71.95
CA ILE A 49 -88.37 76.73 -70.75
C ILE A 49 -88.01 75.23 -70.82
N PRO A 50 -88.33 74.49 -71.90
CA PRO A 50 -88.05 73.06 -71.91
C PRO A 50 -86.56 72.75 -72.10
N ILE A 51 -85.79 73.62 -72.78
CA ILE A 51 -84.32 73.50 -72.88
C ILE A 51 -83.69 73.66 -71.50
N ALA A 52 -84.09 74.69 -70.74
CA ALA A 52 -83.61 74.91 -69.38
C ALA A 52 -83.96 73.74 -68.44
N ALA A 53 -85.18 73.19 -68.55
CA ALA A 53 -85.59 72.01 -67.78
C ALA A 53 -84.74 70.77 -68.11
N THR A 54 -84.39 70.56 -69.39
CA THR A 54 -83.55 69.44 -69.83
C THR A 54 -82.13 69.55 -69.28
N ILE A 55 -81.55 70.77 -69.27
CA ILE A 55 -80.24 71.04 -68.66
C ILE A 55 -80.29 70.82 -67.15
N ALA A 56 -81.35 71.27 -66.46
CA ALA A 56 -81.52 71.05 -65.03
C ALA A 56 -81.63 69.56 -64.66
N ILE A 57 -82.34 68.76 -65.47
CA ILE A 57 -82.43 67.30 -65.31
C ILE A 57 -81.08 66.63 -65.55
N LEU A 58 -80.33 67.05 -66.58
CA LEU A 58 -78.98 66.53 -66.85
C LEU A 58 -78.02 66.85 -65.68
N ILE A 59 -78.01 68.10 -65.19
CA ILE A 59 -77.17 68.50 -64.04
C ILE A 59 -77.60 67.74 -62.78
N GLY A 60 -78.90 67.65 -62.51
CA GLY A 60 -79.43 66.94 -61.33
C GLY A 60 -79.10 65.45 -61.35
N THR A 61 -79.16 64.80 -62.51
CA THR A 61 -78.85 63.37 -62.65
C THR A 61 -77.35 63.08 -62.63
N LEU A 62 -76.51 63.97 -63.18
CA LEU A 62 -75.05 63.90 -63.01
C LEU A 62 -74.62 64.14 -61.56
N ALA A 63 -75.26 65.10 -60.87
CA ALA A 63 -75.05 65.32 -59.44
C ALA A 63 -75.49 64.10 -58.62
N ALA A 64 -76.65 63.52 -58.91
CA ALA A 64 -77.14 62.30 -58.25
C ALA A 64 -76.18 61.11 -58.44
N LYS A 65 -75.59 60.96 -59.64
CA LYS A 65 -74.53 59.96 -59.87
C LYS A 65 -73.33 60.20 -58.97
N LYS A 66 -72.83 61.44 -58.88
CA LYS A 66 -71.65 61.76 -58.07
C LYS A 66 -71.91 61.64 -56.56
N VAL A 67 -73.11 61.98 -56.10
CA VAL A 67 -73.47 61.99 -54.67
C VAL A 67 -73.94 60.62 -54.16
N ILE A 68 -74.57 59.79 -55.00
CA ILE A 68 -75.14 58.51 -54.57
C ILE A 68 -74.32 57.31 -55.07
N CYS A 69 -74.00 57.30 -56.37
CA CYS A 69 -73.41 56.14 -57.03
C CYS A 69 -71.92 55.98 -56.67
N ASP A 70 -71.16 57.08 -56.63
CA ASP A 70 -69.73 57.02 -56.32
C ASP A 70 -69.43 56.55 -54.88
N PRO A 71 -70.09 57.06 -53.81
CA PRO A 71 -69.87 56.56 -52.46
C PRO A 71 -70.25 55.07 -52.29
N TYR A 72 -71.34 54.64 -52.94
CA TYR A 72 -71.80 53.24 -52.87
C TYR A 72 -70.80 52.29 -53.52
N VAL A 73 -70.37 52.58 -54.75
CA VAL A 73 -69.39 51.74 -55.48
C VAL A 73 -68.04 51.74 -54.78
N THR A 74 -67.60 52.89 -54.25
CA THR A 74 -66.33 52.98 -53.50
C THR A 74 -66.38 52.12 -52.23
N THR A 75 -67.52 52.07 -51.55
CA THR A 75 -67.70 51.24 -50.35
C THR A 75 -67.65 49.75 -50.68
N VAL A 76 -68.26 49.33 -51.79
CA VAL A 76 -68.22 47.93 -52.25
C VAL A 76 -66.78 47.50 -52.59
N VAL A 77 -66.08 48.29 -53.41
CA VAL A 77 -64.68 48.03 -53.77
C VAL A 77 -63.78 47.99 -52.54
N ARG A 78 -64.03 48.87 -51.56
CA ARG A 78 -63.26 48.89 -50.32
C ARG A 78 -63.58 47.69 -49.42
N MET A 79 -64.82 47.22 -49.37
CA MET A 79 -65.18 45.99 -48.66
C MET A 79 -64.54 44.75 -49.30
N GLU A 80 -64.49 44.69 -50.63
CA GLU A 80 -63.79 43.63 -51.37
C GLU A 80 -62.28 43.66 -51.08
N ALA A 81 -61.67 44.85 -51.07
CA ALA A 81 -60.25 45.00 -50.71
C ALA A 81 -59.97 44.61 -49.25
N LEU A 82 -60.87 44.96 -48.32
CA LEU A 82 -60.75 44.56 -46.92
C LEU A 82 -60.89 43.03 -46.75
N ALA A 83 -61.83 42.41 -47.47
CA ALA A 83 -61.99 40.96 -47.50
C ALA A 83 -60.80 40.23 -48.16
N ALA A 84 -60.10 40.90 -49.09
CA ALA A 84 -58.86 40.43 -49.69
C ALA A 84 -57.61 40.64 -48.81
N GLY A 85 -57.77 41.18 -47.59
CA GLY A 85 -56.68 41.33 -46.61
C GLY A 85 -55.96 42.68 -46.64
N ASP A 86 -56.44 43.67 -47.40
CA ASP A 86 -55.88 45.03 -47.34
C ASP A 86 -56.40 45.78 -46.12
N LEU A 87 -55.64 45.69 -45.03
CA LEU A 87 -55.89 46.38 -43.77
C LEU A 87 -55.26 47.77 -43.71
N THR A 88 -54.58 48.23 -44.77
CA THR A 88 -53.75 49.46 -44.72
C THR A 88 -54.37 50.65 -45.42
N SER A 89 -55.15 50.44 -46.47
CA SER A 89 -55.71 51.56 -47.23
C SER A 89 -56.88 52.24 -46.52
N GLU A 90 -57.03 53.55 -46.75
CA GLU A 90 -58.03 54.41 -46.10
C GLU A 90 -59.47 54.06 -46.52
N ILE A 91 -60.37 53.95 -45.53
CA ILE A 91 -61.81 53.84 -45.77
C ILE A 91 -62.41 55.25 -45.83
N ARG A 92 -62.82 55.67 -47.03
CA ARG A 92 -63.43 56.99 -47.27
C ARG A 92 -64.90 57.03 -46.82
N TYR A 93 -65.43 58.24 -46.61
CA TYR A 93 -66.84 58.53 -46.30
C TYR A 93 -67.35 58.08 -44.93
N THR A 94 -66.45 57.81 -43.98
CA THR A 94 -66.75 57.45 -42.59
C THR A 94 -67.51 58.54 -41.81
N GLU A 95 -67.40 59.79 -42.26
CA GLU A 95 -68.08 60.95 -41.66
C GLU A 95 -69.55 61.11 -42.11
N ASN A 96 -70.00 60.36 -43.12
CA ASN A 96 -71.38 60.44 -43.59
C ASN A 96 -72.36 59.89 -42.54
N ARG A 97 -73.57 60.47 -42.44
CA ARG A 97 -74.62 60.02 -41.52
C ARG A 97 -75.66 59.08 -42.16
N ASP A 98 -75.50 58.79 -43.44
CA ASP A 98 -76.38 57.93 -44.22
C ASP A 98 -76.01 56.43 -44.08
N CYS A 99 -76.69 55.57 -44.84
CA CYS A 99 -76.41 54.13 -44.84
C CYS A 99 -74.97 53.81 -45.25
N VAL A 100 -74.38 54.57 -46.18
CA VAL A 100 -73.00 54.39 -46.65
C VAL A 100 -72.01 54.76 -45.54
N GLY A 101 -72.24 55.86 -44.83
CA GLY A 101 -71.43 56.28 -43.69
C GLY A 101 -71.45 55.29 -42.52
N ARG A 102 -72.62 54.71 -42.19
CA ARG A 102 -72.69 53.65 -41.16
C ARG A 102 -71.95 52.38 -41.58
N MET A 103 -72.04 51.98 -42.85
CA MET A 103 -71.32 50.80 -43.36
C MET A 103 -69.81 51.02 -43.36
N THR A 104 -69.34 52.18 -43.85
CA THR A 104 -67.90 52.51 -43.88
C THR A 104 -67.32 52.67 -42.48
N LYS A 105 -68.07 53.24 -41.52
CA LYS A 105 -67.66 53.28 -40.10
C LYS A 105 -67.55 51.89 -39.47
N ALA A 106 -68.52 51.01 -39.70
CA ALA A 106 -68.44 49.63 -39.24
C ALA A 106 -67.25 48.89 -39.88
N MET A 107 -67.00 49.13 -41.17
CA MET A 107 -65.88 48.57 -41.91
C MET A 107 -64.53 49.05 -41.37
N ALA A 108 -64.42 50.30 -40.90
CA ALA A 108 -63.23 50.82 -40.21
C ALA A 108 -62.99 50.12 -38.87
N THR A 109 -64.05 49.87 -38.08
CA THR A 109 -63.93 49.07 -36.86
C THR A 109 -63.49 47.63 -37.15
N PHE A 110 -63.98 47.03 -38.24
CA PHE A 110 -63.52 45.70 -38.68
C PHE A 110 -62.05 45.72 -39.12
N GLN A 111 -61.61 46.76 -39.84
CA GLN A 111 -60.21 46.94 -40.25
C GLN A 111 -59.28 47.04 -39.03
N ASP A 112 -59.62 47.87 -38.04
CA ASP A 112 -58.83 48.02 -36.80
C ASP A 112 -58.73 46.73 -36.01
N ASN A 113 -59.84 46.00 -35.87
CA ASN A 113 -59.86 44.72 -35.15
C ASN A 113 -59.04 43.67 -35.90
N ALA A 114 -59.16 43.59 -37.22
CA ALA A 114 -58.37 42.67 -38.04
C ALA A 114 -56.87 43.01 -38.00
N ALA A 115 -56.50 44.31 -37.96
CA ALA A 115 -55.11 44.74 -37.83
C ALA A 115 -54.52 44.37 -36.46
N ARG A 116 -55.29 44.52 -35.38
CA ARG A 116 -54.86 44.09 -34.03
C ARG A 116 -54.68 42.58 -33.94
N VAL A 117 -55.60 41.79 -34.51
CA VAL A 117 -55.49 40.33 -34.55
C VAL A 117 -54.28 39.90 -35.39
N ALA A 118 -54.04 40.54 -36.53
CA ALA A 118 -52.86 40.26 -37.36
C ALA A 118 -51.53 40.61 -36.66
N LEU A 119 -51.49 41.73 -35.92
CA LEU A 119 -50.31 42.12 -35.13
C LEU A 119 -50.08 41.17 -33.95
N ALA A 120 -51.14 40.80 -33.22
CA ALA A 120 -51.05 39.83 -32.13
C ALA A 120 -50.57 38.46 -32.64
N ALA A 121 -51.13 37.98 -33.75
CA ALA A 121 -50.70 36.74 -34.39
C ALA A 121 -49.23 36.78 -34.85
N LYS A 122 -48.75 37.95 -35.30
CA LYS A 122 -47.33 38.12 -35.68
C LYS A 122 -46.40 38.07 -34.46
N ILE A 123 -46.77 38.74 -33.37
CA ILE A 123 -46.00 38.71 -32.10
C ILE A 123 -46.00 37.29 -31.51
N GLU A 124 -47.14 36.60 -31.53
CA GLU A 124 -47.23 35.21 -31.08
C GLU A 124 -46.41 34.26 -31.95
N ALA A 125 -46.39 34.46 -33.27
CA ALA A 125 -45.55 33.68 -34.18
C ALA A 125 -44.05 33.90 -33.95
N GLU A 126 -43.62 35.16 -33.79
CA GLU A 126 -42.23 35.50 -33.46
C GLU A 126 -41.82 34.93 -32.09
N ALA A 127 -42.70 35.03 -31.08
CA ALA A 127 -42.46 34.45 -29.76
C ALA A 127 -42.39 32.90 -29.80
N ALA A 128 -43.24 32.25 -30.59
CA ALA A 128 -43.23 30.79 -30.76
C ALA A 128 -41.97 30.32 -31.50
N GLU A 129 -41.50 31.07 -32.49
CA GLU A 129 -40.25 30.77 -33.20
C GLU A 129 -39.04 30.87 -32.27
N VAL A 130 -38.96 31.95 -31.49
CA VAL A 130 -37.92 32.13 -30.47
C VAL A 130 -37.97 31.02 -29.41
N GLN A 131 -39.15 30.67 -28.91
CA GLN A 131 -39.31 29.58 -27.96
C GLN A 131 -38.86 28.24 -28.56
N MET A 132 -39.20 27.97 -29.82
CA MET A 132 -38.78 26.74 -30.52
C MET A 132 -37.25 26.67 -30.67
N GLN A 133 -36.60 27.78 -31.01
CA GLN A 133 -35.14 27.87 -31.08
C GLN A 133 -34.48 27.59 -29.73
N VAL A 134 -34.96 28.22 -28.65
CA VAL A 134 -34.46 28.01 -27.28
C VAL A 134 -34.62 26.55 -26.85
N VAL A 135 -35.80 25.96 -27.06
CA VAL A 135 -36.06 24.56 -26.69
C VAL A 135 -35.22 23.60 -27.54
N SER A 136 -35.04 23.88 -28.83
CA SER A 136 -34.18 23.07 -29.70
C SER A 136 -32.71 23.15 -29.29
N ALA A 137 -32.21 24.34 -28.96
CA ALA A 137 -30.83 24.55 -28.51
C ALA A 137 -30.59 23.85 -27.16
N LEU A 138 -31.51 24.01 -26.20
CA LEU A 138 -31.44 23.29 -24.92
C LEU A 138 -31.51 21.78 -25.13
N GLY A 139 -32.37 21.29 -26.02
CA GLY A 139 -32.46 19.87 -26.37
C GLY A 139 -31.15 19.33 -26.96
N ALA A 140 -30.49 20.11 -27.81
CA ALA A 140 -29.17 19.76 -28.36
C ALA A 140 -28.08 19.76 -27.28
N GLY A 141 -28.05 20.76 -26.39
CA GLY A 141 -27.12 20.81 -25.25
C GLY A 141 -27.31 19.65 -24.28
N LEU A 142 -28.56 19.29 -23.96
CA LEU A 142 -28.87 18.11 -23.14
C LEU A 142 -28.49 16.79 -23.83
N SER A 143 -28.62 16.71 -25.16
CA SER A 143 -28.15 15.54 -25.92
C SER A 143 -26.63 15.40 -25.86
N GLN A 144 -25.90 16.50 -26.03
CA GLN A 144 -24.43 16.52 -25.91
C GLN A 144 -24.00 16.09 -24.50
N LEU A 145 -24.66 16.63 -23.47
CA LEU A 145 -24.41 16.25 -22.07
C LEU A 145 -24.69 14.76 -21.82
N ALA A 146 -25.76 14.21 -22.40
CA ALA A 146 -26.09 12.78 -22.29
C ALA A 146 -25.08 11.87 -23.01
N ASP A 147 -24.46 12.37 -24.08
CA ASP A 147 -23.37 11.70 -24.80
C ASP A 147 -22.00 11.85 -24.11
N GLY A 148 -21.95 12.56 -22.97
CA GLY A 148 -20.75 12.77 -22.17
C GLY A 148 -19.95 14.02 -22.53
N ASP A 149 -20.42 14.87 -23.44
CA ASP A 149 -19.74 16.11 -23.81
C ASP A 149 -19.97 17.20 -22.75
N LEU A 150 -19.00 17.42 -21.87
CA LEU A 150 -19.02 18.47 -20.86
C LEU A 150 -18.40 19.79 -21.36
N THR A 151 -18.13 19.90 -22.65
CA THR A 151 -17.69 21.13 -23.32
C THR A 151 -18.83 21.92 -23.95
N ALA A 152 -20.02 21.32 -24.02
CA ALA A 152 -21.24 21.94 -24.53
C ALA A 152 -21.55 23.26 -23.80
N GLU A 153 -21.81 24.30 -24.58
CA GLU A 153 -22.16 25.64 -24.09
C GLU A 153 -23.36 26.14 -24.88
N LEU A 154 -24.37 26.66 -24.18
CA LEU A 154 -25.48 27.38 -24.80
C LEU A 154 -25.09 28.86 -24.92
N SER A 155 -25.36 29.45 -26.07
CA SER A 155 -25.13 30.87 -26.35
C SER A 155 -26.32 31.47 -27.09
N ASP A 156 -26.36 32.80 -27.11
CA ASP A 156 -27.28 33.60 -27.93
C ASP A 156 -28.77 33.44 -27.55
N PHE A 157 -29.09 33.18 -26.27
CA PHE A 157 -30.48 33.14 -25.84
C PHE A 157 -31.05 34.57 -25.71
N PRO A 158 -32.35 34.77 -26.04
CA PRO A 158 -33.03 36.03 -25.81
C PRO A 158 -33.04 36.41 -24.32
N GLU A 159 -33.17 37.70 -24.02
CA GLU A 159 -33.10 38.25 -22.65
C GLU A 159 -34.00 37.51 -21.64
N SER A 160 -35.20 37.08 -22.06
CA SER A 160 -36.15 36.33 -21.22
C SER A 160 -35.67 34.92 -20.83
N TYR A 161 -34.67 34.37 -21.51
CA TYR A 161 -34.14 33.01 -21.32
C TYR A 161 -32.66 32.98 -20.90
N VAL A 162 -31.99 34.13 -20.73
CA VAL A 162 -30.58 34.20 -20.30
C VAL A 162 -30.32 33.45 -19.01
N LYS A 163 -31.27 33.47 -18.06
CA LYS A 163 -31.12 32.69 -16.82
C LYS A 163 -31.04 31.18 -17.08
N LEU A 164 -31.81 30.66 -18.04
CA LEU A 164 -31.80 29.25 -18.41
C LEU A 164 -30.48 28.85 -19.07
N GLU A 165 -29.94 29.72 -19.94
CA GLU A 165 -28.60 29.58 -20.53
C GLU A 165 -27.53 29.51 -19.43
N GLN A 166 -27.54 30.47 -18.51
CA GLN A 166 -26.60 30.54 -17.39
C GLN A 166 -26.71 29.33 -16.46
N ASP A 167 -27.91 28.92 -16.07
CA ASP A 167 -28.12 27.77 -15.18
C ASP A 167 -27.64 26.47 -15.83
N PHE A 168 -27.86 26.28 -17.14
CA PHE A 168 -27.31 25.14 -17.89
C PHE A 168 -25.78 25.17 -17.95
N ASN A 169 -25.20 26.30 -18.38
CA ASN A 169 -23.74 26.44 -18.50
C ASN A 169 -23.04 26.26 -17.15
N ASN A 170 -23.59 26.81 -16.07
CA ASN A 170 -23.09 26.62 -14.71
C ASN A 170 -23.16 25.16 -14.26
N ALA A 171 -24.24 24.44 -14.60
CA ALA A 171 -24.36 23.02 -14.30
C ALA A 171 -23.32 22.18 -15.05
N VAL A 172 -23.08 22.47 -16.33
CA VAL A 172 -22.04 21.81 -17.13
C VAL A 172 -20.65 22.07 -16.55
N VAL A 173 -20.33 23.32 -16.19
CA VAL A 173 -19.06 23.70 -15.55
C VAL A 173 -18.86 22.96 -14.23
N SER A 174 -19.87 22.96 -13.34
CA SER A 174 -19.77 22.29 -12.04
C SER A 174 -19.60 20.77 -12.18
N LEU A 175 -20.29 20.15 -13.15
CA LEU A 175 -20.10 18.73 -13.45
C LEU A 175 -18.69 18.46 -13.99
N ARG A 176 -18.20 19.27 -14.92
CA ARG A 176 -16.84 19.18 -15.47
C ARG A 176 -15.77 19.27 -14.39
N GLU A 177 -15.89 20.25 -13.48
CA GLU A 177 -14.98 20.41 -12.35
C GLU A 177 -14.99 19.17 -11.44
N THR A 178 -16.17 18.63 -11.15
CA THR A 178 -16.34 17.43 -10.31
C THR A 178 -15.70 16.20 -10.96
N ILE A 179 -15.95 15.97 -12.25
CA ILE A 179 -15.38 14.84 -13.01
C ILE A 179 -13.87 14.99 -13.17
N THR A 180 -13.36 16.21 -13.36
CA THR A 180 -11.91 16.50 -13.41
C THR A 180 -11.24 16.21 -12.06
N ALA A 181 -11.86 16.62 -10.96
CA ALA A 181 -11.38 16.31 -9.62
C ALA A 181 -11.38 14.80 -9.34
N LEU A 182 -12.43 14.09 -9.79
CA LEU A 182 -12.50 12.63 -9.70
C LEU A 182 -11.38 11.95 -10.50
N SER A 183 -11.14 12.36 -11.75
CA SER A 183 -10.04 11.86 -12.59
C SER A 183 -8.69 12.01 -11.90
N THR A 184 -8.44 13.20 -11.35
CA THR A 184 -7.20 13.51 -10.63
C THR A 184 -7.05 12.64 -9.38
N SER A 185 -8.12 12.48 -8.60
CA SER A 185 -8.15 11.65 -7.40
C SER A 185 -7.89 10.18 -7.72
N SER A 186 -8.54 9.62 -8.75
CA SER A 186 -8.31 8.25 -9.22
C SER A 186 -6.87 8.04 -9.72
N GLY A 187 -6.30 9.03 -10.40
CA GLY A 187 -4.89 9.03 -10.77
C GLY A 187 -3.96 8.95 -9.55
N GLY A 188 -4.26 9.72 -8.49
CA GLY A 188 -3.56 9.68 -7.22
C GLY A 188 -3.68 8.32 -6.51
N ILE A 189 -4.88 7.72 -6.48
CA ILE A 189 -5.10 6.38 -5.90
C ILE A 189 -4.26 5.33 -6.64
N ARG A 190 -4.25 5.37 -7.98
CA ARG A 190 -3.45 4.43 -8.79
C ARG A 190 -1.96 4.55 -8.49
N THR A 191 -1.44 5.77 -8.39
CA THR A 191 -0.03 5.99 -8.03
C THR A 191 0.26 5.48 -6.62
N GLY A 192 -0.56 5.82 -5.63
CA GLY A 192 -0.38 5.36 -4.26
C GLY A 192 -0.48 3.84 -4.11
N ALA A 193 -1.39 3.19 -4.84
CA ALA A 193 -1.49 1.73 -4.89
C ALA A 193 -0.22 1.08 -5.48
N GLY A 194 0.36 1.66 -6.54
CA GLY A 194 1.64 1.22 -7.10
C GLY A 194 2.81 1.38 -6.12
N GLU A 195 2.83 2.46 -5.33
CA GLU A 195 3.82 2.65 -4.26
C GLU A 195 3.67 1.60 -3.16
N ILE A 196 2.44 1.26 -2.78
CA ILE A 196 2.16 0.19 -1.80
C ILE A 196 2.62 -1.16 -2.34
N ASP A 197 2.30 -1.52 -3.59
CA ASP A 197 2.73 -2.79 -4.21
C ASP A 197 4.26 -2.93 -4.22
N GLN A 198 4.97 -1.85 -4.58
CA GLN A 198 6.43 -1.81 -4.57
C GLN A 198 7.00 -1.94 -3.14
N ALA A 199 6.40 -1.27 -2.15
CA ALA A 199 6.80 -1.36 -0.76
C ALA A 199 6.53 -2.76 -0.17
N SER A 200 5.39 -3.37 -0.51
CA SER A 200 5.06 -4.75 -0.14
C SER A 200 6.04 -5.75 -0.75
N SER A 201 6.45 -5.56 -2.02
CA SER A 201 7.47 -6.40 -2.64
C SER A 201 8.84 -6.30 -1.95
N ASP A 202 9.27 -5.10 -1.55
CA ASP A 202 10.51 -4.95 -0.77
C ASP A 202 10.39 -5.60 0.62
N LEU A 203 9.25 -5.41 1.29
CA LEU A 203 8.98 -6.03 2.59
C LEU A 203 8.95 -7.57 2.49
N SER A 204 8.41 -8.12 1.40
CA SER A 204 8.44 -9.56 1.09
C SER A 204 9.87 -10.09 1.08
N ARG A 205 10.74 -9.49 0.26
CA ARG A 205 12.14 -9.88 0.13
C ARG A 205 12.89 -9.79 1.46
N ARG A 206 12.64 -8.72 2.24
CA ARG A 206 13.24 -8.55 3.57
C ARG A 206 12.74 -9.61 4.55
N THR A 207 11.47 -9.98 4.48
CA THR A 207 10.86 -11.03 5.32
C THR A 207 11.45 -12.40 4.97
N GLU A 208 11.64 -12.71 3.69
CA GLU A 208 12.33 -13.93 3.24
C GLU A 208 13.79 -13.99 3.72
N GLN A 209 14.53 -12.88 3.57
CA GLN A 209 15.91 -12.80 4.05
C GLN A 209 16.00 -12.94 5.58
N GLN A 210 15.06 -12.34 6.30
CA GLN A 210 14.95 -12.46 7.74
C GLN A 210 14.63 -13.90 8.16
N ALA A 211 13.72 -14.59 7.47
CA ALA A 211 13.43 -15.99 7.71
C ALA A 211 14.69 -16.87 7.55
N ALA A 212 15.46 -16.67 6.46
CA ALA A 212 16.71 -17.40 6.24
C ALA A 212 17.74 -17.11 7.34
N SER A 213 17.85 -15.86 7.79
CA SER A 213 18.76 -15.49 8.90
C SER A 213 18.32 -16.08 10.24
N LEU A 214 17.00 -16.17 10.48
CA LEU A 214 16.44 -16.80 11.68
C LEU A 214 16.69 -18.32 11.67
N GLU A 215 16.59 -18.98 10.52
CA GLU A 215 16.89 -20.41 10.38
C GLU A 215 18.37 -20.71 10.68
N GLU A 216 19.29 -19.91 10.13
CA GLU A 216 20.72 -20.04 10.42
C GLU A 216 21.03 -19.76 11.90
N THR A 217 20.40 -18.73 12.47
CA THR A 217 20.55 -18.40 13.90
C THR A 217 20.01 -19.52 14.79
N ALA A 218 18.86 -20.11 14.47
CA ALA A 218 18.28 -21.23 15.20
C ALA A 218 19.19 -22.47 15.14
N ALA A 219 19.79 -22.75 13.98
CA ALA A 219 20.76 -23.83 13.82
C ALA A 219 22.01 -23.60 14.69
N ALA A 220 22.57 -22.39 14.66
CA ALA A 220 23.72 -22.02 15.50
C ALA A 220 23.39 -22.10 17.00
N MET A 221 22.20 -21.68 17.42
CA MET A 221 21.77 -21.78 18.82
C MET A 221 21.58 -23.23 19.27
N ASN A 222 21.11 -24.13 18.39
CA ASN A 222 21.06 -25.56 18.67
C ASN A 222 22.46 -26.17 18.85
N GLU A 223 23.43 -25.76 18.03
CA GLU A 223 24.83 -26.17 18.19
C GLU A 223 25.40 -25.67 19.52
N ILE A 224 25.20 -24.40 19.85
CA ILE A 224 25.62 -23.83 21.14
C ILE A 224 24.99 -24.58 22.31
N ASN A 225 23.69 -24.87 22.25
CA ASN A 225 22.99 -25.63 23.29
C ASN A 225 23.61 -27.02 23.49
N ALA A 226 23.94 -27.71 22.40
CA ALA A 226 24.61 -29.00 22.45
C ALA A 226 26.00 -28.89 23.10
N THR A 227 26.82 -27.91 22.71
CA THR A 227 28.16 -27.69 23.27
C THR A 227 28.12 -27.29 24.75
N VAL A 228 27.16 -26.47 25.17
CA VAL A 228 26.98 -26.09 26.58
C VAL A 228 26.59 -27.30 27.42
N LYS A 229 25.68 -28.15 26.92
CA LYS A 229 25.30 -29.39 27.60
C LYS A 229 26.48 -30.36 27.71
N GLU A 230 27.24 -30.53 26.64
CA GLU A 230 28.47 -31.33 26.66
C GLU A 230 29.49 -30.78 27.66
N THR A 231 29.64 -29.46 27.74
CA THR A 231 30.53 -28.81 28.70
C THR A 231 30.10 -29.07 30.14
N ALA A 232 28.80 -29.01 30.44
CA ALA A 232 28.27 -29.35 31.75
C ALA A 232 28.53 -30.82 32.13
N ASP A 233 28.32 -31.75 31.19
CA ASP A 233 28.59 -33.18 31.39
C ASP A 233 30.09 -33.46 31.59
N ASN A 234 30.95 -32.80 30.81
CA ASN A 234 32.41 -32.94 30.93
C ASN A 234 32.92 -32.33 32.24
N ALA A 235 32.35 -31.22 32.70
CA ALA A 235 32.64 -30.66 34.01
C ALA A 235 32.22 -31.62 35.14
N ALA A 236 31.05 -32.27 35.04
CA ALA A 236 30.64 -33.29 36.01
C ALA A 236 31.64 -34.46 36.07
N LYS A 237 32.04 -35.02 34.91
CA LYS A 237 33.05 -36.09 34.83
C LYS A 237 34.41 -35.66 35.39
N ALA A 238 34.83 -34.43 35.11
CA ALA A 238 36.07 -33.88 35.64
C ALA A 238 36.00 -33.75 37.17
N ASN A 239 34.86 -33.36 37.72
CA ASN A 239 34.68 -33.23 39.17
C ASN A 239 34.81 -34.61 39.86
N ASP A 240 34.23 -35.66 39.27
CA ASP A 240 34.35 -37.03 39.78
C ASP A 240 35.82 -37.51 39.76
N ALA A 241 36.55 -37.24 38.68
CA ALA A 241 37.98 -37.58 38.58
C ALA A 241 38.83 -36.84 39.62
N VAL A 242 38.54 -35.55 39.85
CA VAL A 242 39.20 -34.72 40.86
C VAL A 242 38.87 -35.20 42.28
N ALA A 243 37.63 -35.60 42.53
CA ALA A 243 37.23 -36.19 43.81
C ALA A 243 37.99 -37.48 44.10
N GLN A 244 38.17 -38.34 43.09
CA GLN A 244 38.96 -39.55 43.23
C GLN A 244 40.45 -39.25 43.48
N ALA A 245 41.03 -38.30 42.74
CA ALA A 245 42.42 -37.87 42.95
C ALA A 245 42.63 -37.30 44.37
N LYS A 246 41.64 -36.59 44.92
CA LYS A 246 41.66 -36.11 46.31
C LYS A 246 41.71 -37.27 47.30
N ILE A 247 40.90 -38.32 47.11
CA ILE A 247 40.92 -39.53 47.96
C ILE A 247 42.30 -40.20 47.91
N ASP A 248 42.88 -40.34 46.72
CA ASP A 248 44.19 -40.98 46.56
C ASP A 248 45.34 -40.16 47.17
N ALA A 249 45.26 -38.83 47.09
CA ALA A 249 46.20 -37.93 47.77
C ALA A 249 46.10 -38.06 49.30
N TYR A 250 44.89 -38.15 49.88
CA TYR A 250 44.71 -38.40 51.31
C TYR A 250 45.32 -39.72 51.76
N LYS A 251 45.04 -40.83 51.04
CA LYS A 251 45.63 -42.14 51.33
C LYS A 251 47.16 -42.13 51.23
N SER A 252 47.70 -41.45 50.23
CA SER A 252 49.14 -41.31 50.06
C SER A 252 49.78 -40.52 51.21
N GLY A 253 49.09 -39.50 51.73
CA GLY A 253 49.50 -38.78 52.94
C GLY A 253 49.55 -39.67 54.18
N GLU A 254 48.54 -40.52 54.38
CA GLU A 254 48.51 -41.48 55.49
C GLU A 254 49.68 -42.49 55.42
N ILE A 255 49.94 -43.05 54.23
CA ILE A 255 51.05 -43.97 54.00
C ILE A 255 52.40 -43.29 54.28
N LEU A 256 52.57 -42.02 53.87
CA LEU A 256 53.78 -41.27 54.18
C LEU A 256 53.96 -41.04 55.67
N GLN A 257 52.89 -40.70 56.42
CA GLN A 257 52.98 -40.58 57.87
C GLN A 257 53.41 -41.88 58.54
N GLN A 258 52.84 -43.02 58.10
CA GLN A 258 53.26 -44.34 58.58
C GLN A 258 54.73 -44.63 58.24
N THR A 259 55.18 -44.23 57.04
CA THR A 259 56.56 -44.41 56.57
C THR A 259 57.55 -43.59 57.40
N VAL A 260 57.24 -42.32 57.71
CA VAL A 260 58.05 -41.49 58.61
C VAL A 260 58.13 -42.12 59.99
N GLY A 261 57.01 -42.62 60.52
CA GLY A 261 56.98 -43.35 61.80
C GLY A 261 57.91 -44.57 61.81
N ALA A 262 57.88 -45.37 60.73
CA ALA A 262 58.76 -46.53 60.58
C ALA A 262 60.25 -46.14 60.49
N MET A 263 60.58 -45.10 59.71
CA MET A 263 61.97 -44.62 59.58
C MET A 263 62.52 -44.05 60.88
N ASN A 264 61.73 -43.30 61.64
CA ASN A 264 62.10 -42.85 62.99
C ASN A 264 62.32 -44.03 63.95
N GLY A 265 61.57 -45.13 63.77
CA GLY A 265 61.79 -46.38 64.49
C GLY A 265 63.16 -47.02 64.16
N ILE A 266 63.53 -47.04 62.87
CA ILE A 266 64.83 -47.55 62.40
C ILE A 266 65.98 -46.66 62.92
N GLU A 267 65.81 -45.34 62.92
CA GLU A 267 66.79 -44.38 63.44
C GLU A 267 67.06 -44.66 64.93
N ARG A 268 66.00 -44.77 65.74
CA ARG A 268 66.10 -45.09 67.16
C ARG A 268 66.79 -46.44 67.39
N SER A 269 66.39 -47.47 66.66
CA SER A 269 67.03 -48.80 66.76
C SER A 269 68.51 -48.76 66.38
N SER A 270 68.89 -47.94 65.39
CA SER A 270 70.30 -47.76 65.01
C SER A 270 71.11 -47.06 66.09
N GLN A 271 70.53 -46.07 66.79
CA GLN A 271 71.16 -45.41 67.93
C GLN A 271 71.36 -46.38 69.10
N GLU A 272 70.33 -47.17 69.46
CA GLU A 272 70.42 -48.20 70.49
C GLU A 272 71.50 -49.25 70.17
N ILE A 273 71.59 -49.71 68.92
CA ILE A 273 72.67 -50.60 68.48
C ILE A 273 74.03 -49.90 68.63
N GLY A 274 74.14 -48.63 68.26
CA GLY A 274 75.38 -47.85 68.43
C GLY A 274 75.86 -47.75 69.89
N GLU A 275 74.93 -47.63 70.85
CA GLU A 275 75.22 -47.67 72.28
C GLU A 275 75.71 -49.06 72.72
N ILE A 276 75.02 -50.13 72.31
CA ILE A 276 75.40 -51.51 72.60
C ILE A 276 76.82 -51.80 72.10
N ILE A 277 77.14 -51.40 70.86
CA ILE A 277 78.48 -51.58 70.29
C ILE A 277 79.54 -50.80 71.06
N SER A 278 79.21 -49.61 71.58
CA SER A 278 80.12 -48.83 72.42
C SER A 278 80.39 -49.52 73.77
N VAL A 279 79.39 -50.20 74.34
CA VAL A 279 79.58 -51.05 75.54
C VAL A 279 80.47 -52.26 75.22
N ILE A 280 80.27 -52.92 74.08
CA ILE A 280 81.09 -54.08 73.64
C ILE A 280 82.57 -53.67 73.44
N ASP A 281 82.83 -52.53 72.81
CA ASP A 281 84.18 -51.98 72.67
C ASP A 281 84.82 -51.71 74.05
N GLY A 282 84.04 -51.18 75.01
CA GLY A 282 84.45 -51.02 76.40
C GLY A 282 84.81 -52.34 77.09
N ILE A 283 84.00 -53.40 76.90
CA ILE A 283 84.27 -54.74 77.43
C ILE A 283 85.54 -55.32 76.80
N ALA A 284 85.74 -55.14 75.49
CA ALA A 284 86.93 -55.60 74.78
C ALA A 284 88.18 -54.89 75.31
N PHE A 285 88.11 -53.58 75.55
CA PHE A 285 89.20 -52.80 76.16
C PHE A 285 89.54 -53.27 77.57
N GLN A 286 88.53 -53.46 78.44
CA GLN A 286 88.71 -54.00 79.79
C GLN A 286 89.31 -55.41 79.75
N THR A 287 88.85 -56.28 78.85
CA THR A 287 89.38 -57.64 78.65
C THR A 287 90.83 -57.62 78.22
N ASN A 288 91.21 -56.71 77.31
CA ASN A 288 92.59 -56.51 76.87
C ASN A 288 93.50 -56.04 78.03
N LEU A 289 93.02 -55.16 78.91
CA LEU A 289 93.75 -54.75 80.11
C LEU A 289 93.87 -55.88 81.15
N LEU A 290 92.81 -56.65 81.39
CA LEU A 290 92.82 -57.82 82.26
C LEU A 290 93.81 -58.89 81.77
N ALA A 291 93.80 -59.17 80.47
CA ALA A 291 94.72 -60.10 79.83
C ALA A 291 96.17 -59.61 79.89
N LEU A 292 96.40 -58.31 79.73
CA LEU A 292 97.72 -57.71 79.93
C LEU A 292 98.21 -57.91 81.37
N ASN A 293 97.37 -57.58 82.36
CA ASN A 293 97.70 -57.77 83.78
C ASN A 293 98.00 -59.24 84.11
N ALA A 294 97.17 -60.17 83.59
CA ALA A 294 97.39 -61.61 83.75
C ALA A 294 98.69 -62.09 83.08
N GLY A 295 99.03 -61.55 81.90
CA GLY A 295 100.29 -61.85 81.22
C GLY A 295 101.52 -61.35 81.99
N VAL A 296 101.43 -60.18 82.62
CA VAL A 296 102.49 -59.65 83.49
C VAL A 296 102.67 -60.53 84.73
N GLU A 297 101.59 -60.93 85.40
CA GLU A 297 101.68 -61.78 86.59
C GLU A 297 102.15 -63.21 86.25
N ALA A 298 101.76 -63.73 85.08
CA ALA A 298 102.27 -65.00 84.56
C ALA A 298 103.78 -64.96 84.26
N ALA A 299 104.28 -63.85 83.72
CA ALA A 299 105.73 -63.65 83.53
C ALA A 299 106.47 -63.56 84.88
N ARG A 300 105.82 -62.98 85.89
CA ARG A 300 106.35 -62.86 87.26
C ARG A 300 106.47 -64.21 87.97
N ALA A 301 105.57 -65.15 87.68
CA ALA A 301 105.58 -66.52 88.21
C ALA A 301 106.63 -67.46 87.55
N GLY A 302 107.38 -66.99 86.55
CA GLY A 302 108.45 -67.76 85.90
C GLY A 302 107.96 -69.02 85.19
N ASP A 303 108.68 -70.15 85.37
CA ASP A 303 108.38 -71.40 84.67
C ASP A 303 107.00 -72.01 85.03
N ALA A 304 106.48 -71.74 86.24
CA ALA A 304 105.15 -72.18 86.66
C ALA A 304 104.02 -71.42 85.96
N GLY A 305 104.29 -70.21 85.44
CA GLY A 305 103.32 -69.33 84.78
C GLY A 305 103.23 -69.48 83.26
N ARG A 306 104.07 -70.30 82.62
CA ARG A 306 104.19 -70.40 81.16
C ARG A 306 102.87 -70.70 80.45
N GLY A 307 102.07 -71.61 80.99
CA GLY A 307 100.74 -71.94 80.43
C GLY A 307 99.74 -70.78 80.55
N PHE A 308 99.77 -70.05 81.67
CA PHE A 308 98.93 -68.87 81.88
C PHE A 308 99.33 -67.70 80.97
N ALA A 309 100.63 -67.53 80.69
CA ALA A 309 101.11 -66.49 79.78
C ALA A 309 100.58 -66.69 78.34
N VAL A 310 100.53 -67.94 77.86
CA VAL A 310 99.97 -68.27 76.53
C VAL A 310 98.47 -67.94 76.49
N VAL A 311 97.70 -68.39 77.50
CA VAL A 311 96.27 -68.09 77.59
C VAL A 311 96.03 -66.57 77.66
N ALA A 312 96.81 -65.84 78.46
CA ALA A 312 96.71 -64.38 78.55
C ALA A 312 97.00 -63.69 77.20
N SER A 313 97.99 -64.18 76.43
CA SER A 313 98.28 -63.65 75.10
C SER A 313 97.15 -63.91 74.09
N GLU A 314 96.53 -65.10 74.14
CA GLU A 314 95.42 -65.46 73.25
C GLU A 314 94.14 -64.68 73.58
N VAL A 315 93.83 -64.51 74.88
CA VAL A 315 92.71 -63.67 75.35
C VAL A 315 92.93 -62.22 74.94
N ARG A 316 94.17 -61.73 75.01
CA ARG A 316 94.51 -60.37 74.55
C ARG A 316 94.29 -60.21 73.05
N ALA A 317 94.77 -61.16 72.24
CA ALA A 317 94.56 -61.16 70.79
C ALA A 317 93.06 -61.27 70.42
N LEU A 318 92.28 -62.05 71.16
CA LEU A 318 90.82 -62.12 71.01
C LEU A 318 90.15 -60.78 71.37
N ALA A 319 90.56 -60.14 72.46
CA ALA A 319 90.04 -58.83 72.87
C ALA A 319 90.35 -57.73 71.84
N GLN A 320 91.55 -57.73 71.25
CA GLN A 320 91.90 -56.80 70.17
C GLN A 320 91.05 -57.04 68.91
N ARG A 321 90.86 -58.30 68.50
CA ARG A 321 89.95 -58.65 67.39
C ARG A 321 88.51 -58.22 67.67
N ALA A 322 88.03 -58.38 68.90
CA ALA A 322 86.69 -57.96 69.30
C ALA A 322 86.52 -56.44 69.24
N ALA A 323 87.52 -55.67 69.69
CA ALA A 323 87.52 -54.21 69.59
C ALA A 323 87.54 -53.72 68.12
N GLU A 324 88.35 -54.36 67.28
CA GLU A 324 88.41 -54.03 65.84
C GLU A 324 87.09 -54.34 65.12
N ALA A 325 86.48 -55.49 65.42
CA ALA A 325 85.15 -55.85 64.91
C ALA A 325 84.06 -54.89 65.42
N ALA A 326 84.09 -54.53 66.71
CA ALA A 326 83.16 -53.55 67.29
C ALA A 326 83.29 -52.19 66.58
N LYS A 327 84.51 -51.74 66.29
CA LYS A 327 84.77 -50.50 65.55
C LYS A 327 84.22 -50.55 64.12
N ASP A 328 84.39 -51.66 63.39
CA ASP A 328 83.82 -51.81 62.04
C ASP A 328 82.29 -51.78 62.06
N VAL A 329 81.66 -52.51 63.00
CA VAL A 329 80.20 -52.46 63.17
C VAL A 329 79.73 -51.07 63.55
N LYS A 330 80.43 -50.37 64.45
CA LYS A 330 80.11 -48.98 64.82
C LYS A 330 80.12 -48.06 63.60
N SER A 331 81.16 -48.16 62.77
CA SER A 331 81.26 -47.37 61.53
C SER A 331 80.09 -47.64 60.59
N ARG A 332 79.71 -48.91 60.40
CA ARG A 332 78.56 -49.30 59.57
C ARG A 332 77.23 -48.77 60.12
N ILE A 333 77.02 -48.84 61.43
CA ILE A 333 75.81 -48.33 62.08
C ILE A 333 75.73 -46.81 61.97
N THR A 334 76.83 -46.09 62.15
CA THR A 334 76.88 -44.63 61.93
C THR A 334 76.54 -44.28 60.48
N ALA A 335 77.08 -45.01 59.51
CA ALA A 335 76.74 -44.81 58.10
C ALA A 335 75.26 -45.10 57.82
N SER A 336 74.70 -46.18 58.37
CA SER A 336 73.27 -46.50 58.25
C SER A 336 72.39 -45.42 58.88
N SER A 337 72.76 -44.90 60.05
CA SER A 337 72.01 -43.82 60.72
C SER A 337 71.94 -42.56 59.85
N ALA A 338 73.06 -42.18 59.21
CA ALA A 338 73.09 -41.04 58.30
C ALA A 338 72.22 -41.26 57.03
N GLN A 339 72.17 -42.50 56.52
CA GLN A 339 71.27 -42.85 55.41
C GLN A 339 69.80 -42.77 55.81
N VAL A 340 69.46 -43.23 57.01
CA VAL A 340 68.09 -43.17 57.54
C VAL A 340 67.67 -41.71 57.76
N GLU A 341 68.52 -40.88 58.36
CA GLU A 341 68.27 -39.44 58.55
C GLU A 341 67.98 -38.74 57.21
N ASN A 342 68.79 -39.01 56.18
CA ASN A 342 68.54 -38.50 54.83
C ASN A 342 67.21 -39.03 54.24
N GLY A 343 66.90 -40.31 54.48
CA GLY A 343 65.63 -40.92 54.10
C GLY A 343 64.42 -40.22 54.74
N VAL A 344 64.47 -39.97 56.05
CA VAL A 344 63.43 -39.22 56.80
C VAL A 344 63.24 -37.84 56.19
N LYS A 345 64.33 -37.13 55.86
CA LYS A 345 64.27 -35.80 55.24
C LYS A 345 63.56 -35.84 53.88
N LEU A 346 63.94 -36.76 53.00
CA LEU A 346 63.34 -36.90 51.66
C LEU A 346 61.84 -37.27 51.74
N VAL A 347 61.48 -38.18 52.64
CA VAL A 347 60.07 -38.55 52.88
C VAL A 347 59.28 -37.34 53.42
N GLY A 348 59.87 -36.54 54.31
CA GLY A 348 59.26 -35.30 54.80
C GLY A 348 59.05 -34.25 53.71
N GLU A 349 60.02 -34.05 52.81
CA GLU A 349 59.88 -33.17 51.64
C GLU A 349 58.81 -33.68 50.66
N THR A 350 58.69 -35.00 50.51
CA THR A 350 57.63 -35.65 49.73
C THR A 350 56.26 -35.39 50.34
N GLY A 351 56.12 -35.51 51.66
CA GLY A 351 54.89 -35.20 52.40
C GLY A 351 54.42 -33.76 52.19
N LYS A 352 55.32 -32.78 52.35
CA LYS A 352 55.02 -31.37 52.07
C LYS A 352 54.60 -31.12 50.62
N SER A 353 55.17 -31.87 49.68
CA SER A 353 54.81 -31.77 48.26
C SER A 353 53.42 -32.33 47.98
N LEU A 354 53.05 -33.43 48.64
CA LEU A 354 51.71 -33.99 48.58
C LEU A 354 50.64 -33.09 49.21
N GLU A 355 50.94 -32.40 50.31
CA GLU A 355 50.05 -31.37 50.88
C GLU A 355 49.74 -30.27 49.86
N ARG A 356 50.77 -29.73 49.19
CA ARG A 356 50.58 -28.71 48.13
C ARG A 356 49.78 -29.25 46.94
N ILE A 357 49.94 -30.51 46.58
CA ILE A 357 49.15 -31.16 45.52
C ILE A 357 47.69 -31.26 45.96
N SER A 358 47.41 -31.71 47.18
CA SER A 358 46.06 -31.81 47.73
C SER A 358 45.33 -30.47 47.72
N GLU A 359 46.03 -29.39 48.11
CA GLU A 359 45.47 -28.03 48.05
C GLU A 359 45.14 -27.59 46.62
N ARG A 360 46.03 -27.87 45.65
CA ARG A 360 45.78 -27.58 44.22
C ARG A 360 44.62 -28.41 43.66
N VAL A 361 44.52 -29.69 44.02
CA VAL A 361 43.39 -30.56 43.62
C VAL A 361 42.07 -30.01 44.16
N ASN A 362 42.07 -29.50 45.39
CA ASN A 362 40.88 -28.87 45.97
C ASN A 362 40.49 -27.58 45.22
N GLN A 363 41.47 -26.75 44.84
CA GLN A 363 41.21 -25.56 44.01
C GLN A 363 40.64 -25.93 42.64
N VAL A 364 41.16 -26.98 41.99
CA VAL A 364 40.62 -27.48 40.72
C VAL A 364 39.18 -27.97 40.89
N SER A 365 38.85 -28.66 41.98
CA SER A 365 37.47 -29.11 42.25
C SER A 365 36.49 -27.94 42.33
N VAL A 366 36.86 -26.85 43.00
CA VAL A 366 36.04 -25.64 43.08
C VAL A 366 35.82 -25.05 41.68
N LEU A 367 36.89 -24.87 40.90
CA LEU A 367 36.79 -24.32 39.54
C LEU A 367 35.91 -25.17 38.61
N VAL A 368 36.02 -26.50 38.70
CA VAL A 368 35.19 -27.40 37.89
C VAL A 368 33.72 -27.33 38.31
N SER A 369 33.44 -27.20 39.61
CA SER A 369 32.09 -26.98 40.13
C SER A 369 31.48 -25.65 39.64
N ASP A 370 32.29 -24.59 39.59
CA ASP A 370 31.88 -23.28 39.08
C ASP A 370 31.58 -23.35 37.58
N ILE A 371 32.41 -24.06 36.79
CA ILE A 371 32.17 -24.31 35.36
C ILE A 371 30.85 -25.06 35.16
N ALA A 372 30.59 -26.11 35.94
CA ALA A 372 29.35 -26.87 35.83
C ALA A 372 28.11 -26.03 36.15
N THR A 373 28.21 -25.14 37.13
CA THR A 373 27.13 -24.19 37.48
C THR A 373 26.91 -23.18 36.37
N ALA A 374 27.98 -22.54 35.89
CA ALA A 374 27.92 -21.57 34.80
C ALA A 374 27.37 -22.18 33.50
N ALA A 375 27.73 -23.43 33.18
CA ALA A 375 27.21 -24.14 32.01
C ALA A 375 25.69 -24.41 32.13
N ARG A 376 25.18 -24.71 33.34
CA ARG A 376 23.72 -24.85 33.55
C ARG A 376 22.97 -23.52 33.39
N GLU A 377 23.53 -22.43 33.90
CA GLU A 377 22.96 -21.08 33.73
C GLU A 377 22.97 -20.65 32.26
N GLN A 378 24.06 -20.94 31.52
CA GLN A 378 24.13 -20.73 30.08
C GLN A 378 23.10 -21.54 29.32
N ALA A 379 22.87 -22.81 29.68
CA ALA A 379 21.85 -23.64 29.05
C ALA A 379 20.45 -23.04 29.21
N SER A 380 20.12 -22.53 30.41
CA SER A 380 18.87 -21.81 30.66
C SER A 380 18.76 -20.55 29.79
N SER A 381 19.84 -19.77 29.71
CA SER A 381 19.87 -18.55 28.89
C SER A 381 19.70 -18.85 27.40
N VAL A 382 20.31 -19.93 26.90
CA VAL A 382 20.15 -20.40 25.52
C VAL A 382 18.71 -20.85 25.25
N GLN A 383 18.03 -21.46 26.22
CA GLN A 383 16.60 -21.78 26.08
C GLN A 383 15.73 -20.53 25.94
N GLU A 384 15.99 -19.48 26.73
CA GLU A 384 15.28 -18.20 26.60
C GLU A 384 15.50 -17.56 25.22
N VAL A 385 16.73 -17.60 24.71
CA VAL A 385 17.04 -17.13 23.34
C VAL A 385 16.28 -17.94 22.29
N ASN A 386 16.21 -19.27 22.44
CA ASN A 386 15.42 -20.12 21.53
C ASN A 386 13.92 -19.76 21.56
N SER A 387 13.36 -19.46 22.73
CA SER A 387 11.98 -18.96 22.82
C SER A 387 11.79 -17.62 22.10
N ALA A 388 12.75 -16.69 22.23
CA ALA A 388 12.70 -15.42 21.51
C ALA A 388 12.81 -15.61 19.98
N ILE A 389 13.63 -16.54 19.50
CA ILE A 389 13.72 -16.90 18.07
C ILE A 389 12.38 -17.45 17.57
N SER A 390 11.73 -18.32 18.35
CA SER A 390 10.41 -18.86 18.01
C SER A 390 9.34 -17.76 17.90
N GLU A 391 9.38 -16.75 18.77
CA GLU A 391 8.52 -15.57 18.67
C GLU A 391 8.83 -14.72 17.44
N MET A 392 10.11 -14.49 17.13
CA MET A 392 10.53 -13.79 15.92
C MET A 392 10.09 -14.50 14.64
N ASP A 393 10.12 -15.84 14.62
CA ASP A 393 9.61 -16.63 13.50
C ASP A 393 8.11 -16.43 13.32
N SER A 394 7.32 -16.46 14.41
CA SER A 394 5.89 -16.15 14.35
C SER A 394 5.58 -14.76 13.79
N VAL A 395 6.35 -13.75 14.20
CA VAL A 395 6.23 -12.39 13.64
C VAL A 395 6.61 -12.35 12.16
N THR A 396 7.65 -13.08 11.77
CA THR A 396 8.11 -13.17 10.37
C THR A 396 7.02 -13.79 9.49
N GLN A 397 6.37 -14.86 9.95
CA GLN A 397 5.24 -15.46 9.23
C GLN A 397 4.03 -14.51 9.13
N ARG A 398 3.70 -13.76 10.20
CA ARG A 398 2.64 -12.73 10.13
C ARG A 398 2.99 -11.59 9.17
N ASN A 399 4.26 -11.20 9.08
CA ASN A 399 4.72 -10.21 8.11
C ASN A 399 4.54 -10.73 6.68
N ALA A 400 4.86 -12.01 6.43
CA ALA A 400 4.62 -12.62 5.13
C ALA A 400 3.13 -12.60 4.75
N ALA A 401 2.24 -12.99 5.68
CA ALA A 401 0.80 -12.92 5.47
C ALA A 401 0.30 -11.48 5.22
N MET A 402 0.76 -10.51 6.03
CA MET A 402 0.44 -9.09 5.82
C MET A 402 0.91 -8.59 4.45
N VAL A 403 2.08 -9.01 4.00
CA VAL A 403 2.60 -8.64 2.67
C VAL A 403 1.69 -9.16 1.56
N GLU A 404 1.21 -10.40 1.65
CA GLU A 404 0.24 -10.95 0.70
C GLU A 404 -1.07 -10.16 0.71
N GLU A 405 -1.61 -9.86 1.89
CA GLU A 405 -2.83 -9.06 2.06
C GLU A 405 -2.67 -7.64 1.49
N CYS A 406 -1.58 -6.95 1.81
CA CYS A 406 -1.29 -5.62 1.30
C CYS A 406 -1.12 -5.61 -0.22
N THR A 407 -0.45 -6.61 -0.78
CA THR A 407 -0.29 -6.77 -2.23
C THR A 407 -1.64 -6.99 -2.91
N ALA A 408 -2.51 -7.82 -2.35
CA ALA A 408 -3.86 -8.04 -2.86
C ALA A 408 -4.73 -6.77 -2.78
N ALA A 409 -4.64 -6.02 -1.67
CA ALA A 409 -5.33 -4.76 -1.50
C ALA A 409 -4.85 -3.69 -2.49
N ALA A 410 -3.54 -3.56 -2.69
CA ALA A 410 -2.94 -2.64 -3.66
C ALA A 410 -3.37 -2.95 -5.10
N ARG A 411 -3.41 -4.23 -5.48
CA ARG A 411 -3.93 -4.65 -6.79
C ARG A 411 -5.41 -4.34 -6.96
N SER A 412 -6.22 -4.54 -5.91
CA SER A 412 -7.65 -4.19 -5.94
C SER A 412 -7.85 -2.68 -6.10
N LEU A 413 -7.11 -1.86 -5.34
CA LEU A 413 -7.15 -0.39 -5.48
C LEU A 413 -6.71 0.07 -6.87
N THR A 414 -5.71 -0.58 -7.46
CA THR A 414 -5.25 -0.30 -8.83
C THR A 414 -6.36 -0.58 -9.83
N ALA A 415 -7.02 -1.75 -9.75
CA ALA A 415 -8.13 -2.11 -10.62
C ALA A 415 -9.32 -1.15 -10.47
N GLU A 416 -9.71 -0.80 -9.24
CA GLU A 416 -10.79 0.15 -8.98
C GLU A 416 -10.48 1.55 -9.53
N ALA A 417 -9.23 2.00 -9.39
CA ALA A 417 -8.78 3.28 -9.93
C ALA A 417 -8.75 3.27 -11.47
N GLU A 418 -8.34 2.18 -12.10
CA GLU A 418 -8.39 2.00 -13.56
C GLU A 418 -9.82 1.98 -14.09
N GLU A 419 -10.74 1.35 -13.37
CA GLU A 419 -12.17 1.35 -13.69
C GLU A 419 -12.74 2.78 -13.62
N LEU A 420 -12.47 3.51 -12.54
CA LEU A 420 -12.90 4.91 -12.40
C LEU A 420 -12.34 5.80 -13.51
N VAL A 421 -11.06 5.64 -13.87
CA VAL A 421 -10.46 6.38 -14.99
C VAL A 421 -11.13 6.03 -16.32
N THR A 422 -11.51 4.77 -16.52
CA THR A 422 -12.24 4.33 -17.72
C THR A 422 -13.65 4.91 -17.76
N GLN A 423 -14.35 4.96 -16.64
CA GLN A 423 -15.68 5.57 -16.54
C GLN A 423 -15.62 7.09 -16.75
N VAL A 424 -14.66 7.77 -16.13
CA VAL A 424 -14.44 9.21 -16.31
C VAL A 424 -14.00 9.55 -17.74
N GLY A 425 -13.21 8.69 -18.38
CA GLY A 425 -12.78 8.84 -19.77
C GLY A 425 -13.91 8.76 -20.81
N GLN A 426 -15.15 8.45 -20.40
CA GLN A 426 -16.33 8.56 -21.27
C GLN A 426 -16.79 10.02 -21.45
N PHE A 427 -16.39 10.92 -20.54
CA PHE A 427 -16.74 12.33 -20.61
C PHE A 427 -15.68 13.14 -21.35
N ASP A 428 -16.09 14.02 -22.26
CA ASP A 428 -15.21 15.02 -22.89
C ASP A 428 -15.08 16.24 -21.97
N LEU A 429 -13.87 16.51 -21.48
CA LEU A 429 -13.59 17.60 -20.55
C LEU A 429 -13.00 18.84 -21.25
N GLY A 430 -12.78 18.80 -22.56
CA GLY A 430 -12.25 19.93 -23.33
C GLY A 430 -10.74 20.15 -23.19
N ASP A 431 -10.08 19.43 -22.27
CA ASP A 431 -8.63 19.27 -22.27
C ASP A 431 -8.26 18.38 -23.45
N GLY A 432 -7.75 18.99 -24.53
CA GLY A 432 -7.46 18.40 -25.83
C GLY A 432 -6.41 17.29 -25.83
N VAL A 433 -6.72 16.18 -25.16
CA VAL A 433 -6.23 14.85 -25.48
C VAL A 433 -7.47 14.05 -25.82
N LYS A 434 -7.97 14.24 -27.05
CA LYS A 434 -8.63 13.14 -27.75
C LYS A 434 -7.65 11.99 -27.63
N GLY A 435 -7.93 11.06 -26.72
CA GLY A 435 -7.28 9.77 -26.69
C GLY A 435 -7.33 9.27 -28.12
N GLU A 436 -6.17 9.18 -28.76
CA GLU A 436 -6.01 8.38 -29.95
C GLU A 436 -6.62 7.04 -29.56
N ARG A 437 -7.85 6.81 -30.06
CA ARG A 437 -8.37 5.47 -30.22
C ARG A 437 -7.21 4.72 -30.84
N LEU A 438 -6.63 3.81 -30.04
CA LEU A 438 -5.59 2.87 -30.46
C LEU A 438 -6.20 2.06 -31.60
N ARG A 439 -6.19 2.65 -32.79
CA ARG A 439 -6.40 1.99 -34.05
C ARG A 439 -5.15 1.15 -34.17
N GLY A 440 -5.33 -0.14 -33.92
CA GLY A 440 -4.28 -1.14 -33.95
C GLY A 440 -3.42 -0.98 -35.19
N GLU A 441 -2.31 -0.28 -35.04
CA GLU A 441 -1.20 -0.36 -35.95
C GLU A 441 -0.46 -1.62 -35.52
N ALA A 442 -0.59 -2.66 -36.34
CA ALA A 442 0.14 -3.90 -36.20
C ALA A 442 1.65 -3.61 -36.23
N ARG A 443 2.22 -3.25 -35.07
CA ARG A 443 3.66 -3.27 -34.85
C ARG A 443 4.08 -4.73 -34.91
N GLY A 444 4.87 -5.03 -35.94
CA GLY A 444 5.47 -6.32 -36.18
C GLY A 444 6.08 -6.89 -34.90
N THR A 445 5.84 -8.18 -34.72
CA THR A 445 6.48 -9.03 -33.72
C THR A 445 8.00 -8.80 -33.70
N PRO A 446 8.61 -8.43 -32.57
CA PRO A 446 10.04 -8.61 -32.39
C PRO A 446 10.27 -10.11 -32.17
N ARG A 447 10.91 -10.73 -33.15
CA ARG A 447 11.46 -12.07 -33.08
C ARG A 447 12.41 -12.15 -31.86
N PRO A 448 12.23 -13.06 -30.89
CA PRO A 448 13.18 -13.17 -29.80
C PRO A 448 14.50 -13.71 -30.33
N ALA A 449 15.58 -12.96 -30.10
CA ALA A 449 16.94 -13.45 -30.30
C ALA A 449 17.21 -14.54 -29.26
N ALA A 450 17.55 -15.73 -29.75
CA ALA A 450 17.91 -16.87 -28.92
C ALA A 450 19.23 -16.60 -28.18
N THR A 451 19.15 -16.26 -26.89
CA THR A 451 20.31 -16.24 -26.01
C THR A 451 20.67 -17.68 -25.66
N LYS A 452 21.78 -18.15 -26.22
CA LYS A 452 22.36 -19.47 -25.98
C LYS A 452 22.99 -19.48 -24.59
N ILE A 453 22.25 -19.94 -23.58
CA ILE A 453 22.82 -20.23 -22.25
C ILE A 453 23.53 -21.58 -22.33
N LEU A 454 24.86 -21.54 -22.13
CA LEU A 454 25.70 -22.71 -21.89
C LEU A 454 25.22 -23.42 -20.61
N ARG A 455 24.65 -24.62 -20.77
CA ARG A 455 24.45 -25.56 -19.65
C ARG A 455 25.77 -26.27 -19.37
N THR A 456 26.38 -25.91 -18.26
CA THR A 456 27.44 -26.69 -17.61
C THR A 456 26.85 -27.96 -17.00
N PHE A 457 27.59 -29.06 -17.12
CA PHE A 457 27.26 -30.39 -16.63
C PHE A 457 27.05 -30.43 -15.11
N ALA A 458 26.02 -31.17 -14.68
CA ALA A 458 26.02 -31.85 -13.39
C ALA A 458 25.34 -33.21 -13.54
N SER A 459 26.16 -34.25 -13.34
CA SER A 459 25.79 -35.65 -13.17
C SER A 459 25.17 -35.84 -11.78
N GLY A 460 24.16 -36.71 -11.64
CA GLY A 460 23.57 -37.05 -10.34
C GLY A 460 22.33 -37.93 -10.40
N THR A 461 22.55 -39.24 -10.62
CA THR A 461 21.86 -40.41 -10.05
C THR A 461 20.35 -40.33 -9.69
N HIS A 462 19.56 -41.20 -10.34
CA HIS A 462 18.24 -41.62 -9.86
C HIS A 462 18.36 -42.50 -8.61
N GLY A 463 17.76 -42.07 -7.50
CA GLY A 463 17.57 -42.84 -6.28
C GLY A 463 16.09 -42.84 -5.88
N ASN A 464 15.49 -44.02 -5.95
CA ASN A 464 14.09 -44.31 -5.70
C ASN A 464 13.81 -44.37 -4.19
N THR A 465 13.08 -43.43 -3.60
CA THR A 465 12.44 -43.58 -2.27
C THR A 465 11.17 -42.75 -2.18
N ALA A 466 10.03 -43.34 -2.55
CA ALA A 466 8.72 -42.86 -2.12
C ALA A 466 8.47 -43.39 -0.70
N LEU A 467 8.54 -42.51 0.29
CA LEU A 467 8.08 -42.78 1.65
C LEU A 467 6.55 -42.73 1.67
N ALA A 468 5.95 -43.83 2.13
CA ALA A 468 4.52 -43.93 2.38
C ALA A 468 4.12 -43.04 3.56
N VAL A 469 3.07 -42.25 3.36
CA VAL A 469 2.37 -41.51 4.41
C VAL A 469 1.63 -42.52 5.30
N VAL A 470 1.98 -42.54 6.60
CA VAL A 470 1.20 -43.22 7.64
C VAL A 470 0.18 -42.20 8.18
N PRO A 471 -1.12 -42.53 8.30
CA PRO A 471 -2.11 -41.62 8.87
C PRO A 471 -1.97 -41.52 10.39
N ASP A 472 -2.30 -40.34 10.91
CA ASP A 472 -2.36 -39.97 12.34
C ASP A 472 -2.99 -41.06 13.23
N GLU A 473 -2.24 -41.50 14.25
CA GLU A 473 -2.81 -42.16 15.43
C GLU A 473 -3.11 -41.12 16.51
N ASP A 474 -4.41 -41.10 16.83
CA ASP A 474 -5.14 -40.41 17.88
C ASP A 474 -4.44 -40.48 19.25
N TRP A 475 -3.90 -39.36 19.75
CA TRP A 475 -3.34 -39.26 21.11
C TRP A 475 -4.41 -38.86 22.14
N ASN A 476 -5.41 -39.73 22.28
CA ASN A 476 -6.39 -39.69 23.36
C ASN A 476 -6.40 -41.04 24.10
N ASP A 477 -5.33 -41.36 24.82
CA ASP A 477 -5.38 -42.13 26.07
C ASP A 477 -4.01 -42.14 26.79
N PHE A 478 -4.08 -41.94 28.11
CA PHE A 478 -3.04 -41.91 29.17
C PHE A 478 -2.40 -40.56 29.56
#